data_AF-A0A7T1MGM9-F1
#
_entry.id   AF-A0A7T1MGM9-F1
#
_cell.length_a   1.000
_cell.length_b   1.000
_cell.length_c   1.000
_cell.angle_alpha   90.00
_cell.angle_beta   90.00
_cell.angle_gamma   90.00
#
_symmetry.space_group_name_H-M   'P 1'
#
loop_
_entity.id
_entity.type
_entity.pdbx_description
1 polymer ?
#
loop_
_entity_poly.entity_id
_entity_poly.type
_entity_poly.pdbx_seq_one_letter_code
_entity_poly.pdbx_strand_id
1 'polypeptide(L)' 'MTAPQPLRAAATSTVLELLQPGAFVKLRNQPEDLPPFQLIRCRGGRCWVRQQAWGRLVHWEVAHRQLTAVA' A
#
# COMPACT_ATOMS: atom_id res chain seq x y z
N MET A 1 -20.83 25.52 -34.75
CA MET A 1 -21.25 24.73 -33.58
C MET A 1 -20.04 23.92 -33.15
N THR A 2 -19.38 24.28 -32.05
CA THR A 2 -18.11 23.67 -31.62
C THR A 2 -18.38 22.75 -30.44
N ALA A 3 -18.05 21.46 -30.56
CA ALA A 3 -18.26 20.48 -29.50
C ALA A 3 -17.22 20.65 -28.36
N PRO A 4 -17.60 20.45 -27.08
CA PRO A 4 -16.65 20.50 -25.97
C PRO A 4 -15.75 19.25 -25.96
N GLN A 5 -14.44 19.46 -25.88
CA GLN A 5 -13.46 18.38 -25.78
C GLN A 5 -13.44 17.81 -24.34
N PRO A 6 -13.30 16.48 -24.16
CA PRO A 6 -13.23 15.89 -22.84
C PRO A 6 -11.93 16.30 -22.14
N LEU A 7 -12.07 16.76 -20.90
CA LEU A 7 -10.96 17.12 -20.02
C LEU A 7 -10.08 15.87 -19.81
N ARG A 8 -8.94 15.78 -20.50
CA ARG A 8 -7.94 14.72 -20.24
C ARG A 8 -7.47 14.88 -18.80
N ALA A 9 -7.89 13.97 -17.92
CA ALA A 9 -7.36 13.89 -16.57
C ALA A 9 -5.84 13.73 -16.66
N ALA A 10 -5.10 14.71 -16.16
CA ALA A 10 -3.66 14.66 -16.11
C ALA A 10 -3.24 13.47 -15.21
N ALA A 11 -2.70 12.42 -15.81
CA ALA A 11 -2.14 11.31 -15.06
C ALA A 11 -0.88 11.80 -14.35
N THR A 12 -0.99 12.15 -13.06
CA THR A 12 0.16 12.44 -12.22
C THR A 12 0.94 11.15 -12.00
N SER A 13 2.14 11.06 -12.58
CA SER A 13 3.07 9.95 -12.40
C SER A 13 3.65 9.98 -10.99
N THR A 14 2.93 9.45 -10.01
CA THR A 14 3.42 9.31 -8.64
C THR A 14 4.43 8.17 -8.59
N VAL A 15 5.70 8.49 -8.32
CA VAL A 15 6.74 7.49 -8.04
C VAL A 15 6.36 6.79 -6.73
N LEU A 16 6.06 5.49 -6.83
CA LEU A 16 5.77 4.64 -5.67
C LEU A 16 7.03 3.85 -5.33
N GLU A 17 7.40 3.87 -4.06
CA GLU A 17 8.46 3.02 -3.52
C GLU A 17 8.16 1.54 -3.85
N LEU A 18 9.15 0.79 -4.33
CA LEU A 18 8.94 -0.61 -4.68
C LEU A 18 8.98 -1.49 -3.43
N LEU A 19 7.82 -1.79 -2.87
CA LEU A 19 7.70 -2.72 -1.75
C LEU A 19 7.84 -4.17 -2.23
N GLN A 20 8.84 -4.89 -1.72
CA GLN A 20 9.11 -6.28 -2.09
C GLN A 20 8.35 -7.28 -1.21
N PRO A 21 7.83 -8.40 -1.76
CA PRO A 21 7.31 -9.50 -0.95
C PRO A 21 8.29 -9.92 0.14
N GLY A 22 7.78 -10.15 1.34
CA GLY A 22 8.56 -10.49 2.52
C GLY A 22 9.07 -9.29 3.32
N ALA A 23 9.06 -8.08 2.76
CA ALA A 23 9.44 -6.87 3.48
C ALA A 23 8.52 -6.58 4.66
N PHE A 24 9.07 -5.92 5.68
CA PHE A 24 8.29 -5.39 6.79
C PHE A 24 7.80 -3.99 6.47
N VAL A 25 6.52 -3.74 6.71
CA VAL A 25 5.83 -2.50 6.39
C VAL A 25 4.99 -2.01 7.57
N LYS A 26 4.90 -0.69 7.71
CA LYS A 26 3.97 -0.05 8.65
C LYS A 26 2.88 0.69 7.90
N LEU A 27 1.70 0.77 8.51
CA LEU A 27 0.68 1.72 8.06
C LEU A 27 1.11 3.13 8.45
N ARG A 28 0.82 4.13 7.62
CA ARG A 28 1.19 5.54 7.91
C ARG A 28 0.67 6.05 9.26
N ASN A 29 -0.47 5.53 9.71
CA ASN A 29 -1.10 5.89 10.99
C ASN A 29 -1.06 4.70 11.97
N GLN A 30 -0.07 3.83 11.85
CA GLN A 30 0.10 2.69 12.76
C GLN A 30 0.53 3.20 14.14
N PRO A 31 -0.17 2.82 15.22
CA PRO A 31 0.28 3.03 16.59
C PRO A 31 1.70 2.49 16.81
N GLU A 32 2.51 3.20 17.61
CA GLU A 32 3.92 2.88 17.82
C GLU A 32 4.15 1.52 18.50
N ASP A 33 3.18 1.09 19.30
CA ASP A 33 3.14 -0.17 20.04
C ASP A 33 2.74 -1.37 19.18
N LEU A 34 2.21 -1.14 17.97
CA LEU A 34 1.90 -2.21 17.03
C LEU A 34 3.15 -2.61 16.24
N PRO A 35 3.47 -3.93 16.15
CA PRO A 35 4.59 -4.41 15.35
C PRO A 35 4.32 -4.24 13.85
N PRO A 36 5.38 -4.18 13.02
CA PRO A 36 5.21 -4.09 11.58
C PRO A 36 4.52 -5.33 11.00
N PHE A 37 3.85 -5.13 9.88
CA PHE A 37 3.26 -6.20 9.08
C PHE A 37 4.28 -6.73 8.08
N GLN A 38 4.13 -7.97 7.66
CA GLN A 38 4.91 -8.49 6.54
C GLN A 38 4.10 -8.41 5.26
N LEU A 39 4.73 -7.87 4.23
CA LEU A 39 4.15 -7.78 2.89
C LEU A 39 4.11 -9.17 2.25
N ILE A 40 2.94 -9.58 1.77
CA ILE A 40 2.77 -10.81 1.00
C ILE A 40 3.03 -10.52 -0.48
N ARG A 41 2.37 -9.49 -1.02
CA ARG A 41 2.45 -9.10 -2.44
C ARG A 41 1.76 -7.75 -2.69
N CYS A 42 2.10 -7.08 -3.79
CA CYS A 42 1.36 -5.95 -4.31
C CYS A 42 0.87 -6.21 -5.74
N ARG A 43 -0.35 -5.77 -6.06
CA ARG A 43 -0.97 -5.85 -7.39
C ARG A 43 -1.91 -4.67 -7.60
N GLY A 44 -1.69 -3.89 -8.66
CA GLY A 44 -2.58 -2.79 -9.06
C GLY A 44 -2.74 -1.69 -7.99
N GLY A 45 -1.66 -1.26 -7.36
CA GLY A 45 -1.68 -0.21 -6.33
C GLY A 45 -2.20 -0.66 -4.95
N ARG A 46 -2.47 -1.95 -4.78
CA ARG A 46 -2.91 -2.56 -3.53
C ARG A 46 -1.95 -3.64 -3.09
N CYS A 47 -1.84 -3.82 -1.80
CA CYS A 47 -0.89 -4.72 -1.17
C CYS A 47 -1.61 -5.58 -0.14
N TRP A 48 -1.17 -6.83 -0.02
CA TRP A 48 -1.68 -7.77 0.97
C TRP A 48 -0.62 -7.92 2.04
N VAL A 49 -1.02 -7.74 3.29
CA VAL A 49 -0.13 -7.80 4.44
C VAL A 49 -0.62 -8.83 5.44
N ARG A 50 0.30 -9.31 6.27
CA ARG A 50 0.02 -10.21 7.39
C ARG A 50 0.64 -9.70 8.68
N GLN A 51 -0.06 -9.92 9.78
CA GLN A 51 0.48 -9.67 11.12
C GLN A 51 1.60 -10.68 11.44
N GLN A 52 2.64 -10.21 12.13
CA GLN A 52 3.63 -11.08 12.75
C GLN A 52 2.99 -11.73 13.98
N ALA A 53 3.20 -13.04 14.17
CA ALA A 53 2.37 -13.89 15.02
C ALA A 53 2.29 -13.38 16.48
N TRP A 54 1.08 -13.06 16.95
CA TRP A 54 0.59 -13.04 18.35
C TRP A 54 -0.95 -13.22 18.38
N GLY A 55 -1.45 -14.29 17.75
CA GLY A 55 -2.89 -14.58 17.69
C GLY A 55 -3.33 -15.15 16.35
N ARG A 56 -4.62 -15.01 16.02
CA ARG A 56 -5.16 -15.50 14.74
C ARG A 56 -4.48 -14.78 13.60
N LEU A 57 -3.94 -15.54 12.65
CA LEU A 57 -3.23 -15.00 11.51
C LEU A 57 -4.23 -14.27 10.60
N VAL A 58 -4.18 -12.94 10.61
CA VAL A 58 -5.05 -12.09 9.79
C VAL A 58 -4.28 -11.61 8.56
N HIS A 59 -4.89 -11.79 7.40
CA HIS A 59 -4.45 -11.26 6.12
C HIS A 59 -5.48 -10.26 5.62
N TRP A 60 -5.05 -9.11 5.11
CA TRP A 60 -5.97 -8.15 4.53
C TRP A 60 -5.31 -7.27 3.45
N GLU A 61 -6.17 -6.61 2.68
CA GLU A 61 -5.81 -5.70 1.59
C GLU A 61 -5.67 -4.26 2.11
N VAL A 62 -4.63 -3.57 1.66
CA VAL A 62 -4.33 -2.17 1.97
C VAL A 62 -3.84 -1.44 0.73
N ALA A 63 -4.13 -0.14 0.64
CA ALA A 63 -3.61 0.68 -0.44
C ALA A 63 -2.09 0.85 -0.29
N HIS A 64 -1.33 0.69 -1.38
CA HIS A 64 0.13 0.83 -1.35
C HIS A 64 0.57 2.17 -0.76
N ARG A 65 -0.13 3.25 -1.10
CA ARG A 65 0.16 4.61 -0.59
C ARG A 65 0.03 4.75 0.93
N GLN A 66 -0.62 3.81 1.61
CA GLN A 66 -0.76 3.80 3.08
C GLN A 66 0.36 2.99 3.75
N LEU A 67 1.19 2.29 2.99
CA LEU A 67 2.32 1.51 3.50
C LEU A 67 3.62 2.30 3.36
N THR A 68 4.51 2.05 4.31
CA THR A 68 5.90 2.53 4.30
C THR A 68 6.80 1.37 4.69
N ALA A 69 7.93 1.19 4.01
CA ALA A 69 8.91 0.18 4.39
C ALA A 69 9.50 0.50 5.78
N VAL A 70 9.82 -0.55 6.53
CA VAL A 70 10.63 -0.45 7.74
C VAL A 70 12.07 -0.76 7.35
N ALA A 71 12.98 0.18 7.61
CA ALA A 71 14.41 0.02 7.41
C ALA A 71 15.03 -0.90 8.49
#